data_AF-A0AAJ1ML58-F1
#
_entry.id   AF-A0AAJ1ML58-F1
#
_cell.length_a   1.000
_cell.length_b   1.000
_cell.length_c   1.000
_cell.angle_alpha   90.00
_cell.angle_beta   90.00
_cell.angle_gamma   90.00
#
_symmetry.space_group_name_H-M   'P 1'
#
loop_
_entity.id
_entity.type
_entity.pdbx_description
1 polymer ?
#
loop_
_entity_poly.entity_id
_entity_poly.type
_entity_poly.pdbx_seq_one_letter_code
_entity_poly.pdbx_strand_id
1 'polypeptide(L)'
;MKNNQNSRIFGIVETAGIIDKAVYSMMKYQRELKLIDKKFESHIMLAVSEVNGCRICTYVHTQHALTSGTSEEELSHLLDGNIDGADPEEAAALLFAQHYADTSGSYDPAAFERLIETYGKDKASGILATIRLIMFGNSLGINQGFFTDRFKGKRNPDSRLWNEILVMLCPLVLIPAAAIRNLFRRKTQLQVQ
;
A
#
# COMPACT_ATOMS: atom_id res chain seq x y z
N MET A 1 10.96 -17.67 6.53
CA MET A 1 10.87 -16.41 5.76
C MET A 1 10.66 -16.75 4.29
N LYS A 2 9.55 -16.30 3.68
CA LYS A 2 9.27 -16.48 2.24
C LYS A 2 10.49 -15.98 1.41
N ASN A 3 10.89 -16.75 0.39
CA ASN A 3 12.04 -16.46 -0.47
C ASN A 3 11.72 -15.21 -1.32
N ASN A 4 12.72 -14.34 -1.60
CA ASN A 4 12.53 -13.07 -2.33
C ASN A 4 12.26 -13.26 -3.84
N GLN A 5 12.00 -14.50 -4.28
CA GLN A 5 11.78 -14.86 -5.69
C GLN A 5 10.36 -14.54 -6.18
N ASN A 6 9.38 -14.39 -5.28
CA ASN A 6 8.00 -14.07 -5.64
C ASN A 6 7.65 -12.59 -5.42
N SER A 7 8.60 -11.76 -4.97
CA SER A 7 8.36 -10.34 -4.75
C SER A 7 8.27 -9.59 -6.08
N ARG A 8 7.24 -8.76 -6.22
CA ARG A 8 7.06 -7.91 -7.39
C ARG A 8 8.17 -6.88 -7.52
N ILE A 9 8.62 -6.58 -8.74
CA ILE A 9 9.65 -5.58 -8.99
C ILE A 9 9.01 -4.22 -9.28
N PHE A 10 9.26 -3.25 -8.41
CA PHE A 10 8.84 -1.87 -8.60
C PHE A 10 9.93 -1.06 -9.31
N GLY A 11 9.58 -0.50 -10.47
CA GLY A 11 10.44 0.40 -11.24
C GLY A 11 10.24 1.87 -10.88
N ILE A 12 11.24 2.70 -11.16
CA ILE A 12 11.21 4.14 -10.82
C ILE A 12 9.98 4.90 -11.33
N VAL A 13 9.52 4.62 -12.56
CA VAL A 13 8.36 5.30 -13.17
C VAL A 13 7.08 4.97 -12.41
N GLU A 14 6.92 3.69 -12.07
CA GLU A 14 5.77 3.24 -11.29
C GLU A 14 5.80 3.82 -9.88
N THR A 15 6.96 3.74 -9.20
CA THR A 15 7.16 4.33 -7.87
C THR A 15 6.82 5.82 -7.87
N ALA A 16 7.17 6.57 -8.92
CA ALA A 16 6.82 7.98 -9.01
C ALA A 16 5.30 8.20 -8.99
N GLY A 17 4.54 7.39 -9.74
CA GLY A 17 3.07 7.42 -9.72
C GLY A 17 2.48 7.00 -8.37
N ILE A 18 3.09 6.01 -7.70
CA ILE A 18 2.69 5.57 -6.36
C ILE A 18 2.91 6.70 -5.34
N ILE A 19 4.08 7.34 -5.34
CA ILE A 19 4.38 8.50 -4.47
C ILE A 19 3.37 9.61 -4.70
N ASP A 20 3.04 9.91 -5.96
CA ASP A 20 2.05 10.92 -6.31
C ASP A 20 0.69 10.69 -5.64
N LYS A 21 0.18 9.45 -5.77
CA LYS A 21 -1.09 9.00 -5.21
C LYS A 21 -1.05 8.95 -3.68
N ALA A 22 0.06 8.51 -3.09
CA ALA A 22 0.25 8.45 -1.65
C ALA A 22 0.29 9.86 -1.03
N VAL A 23 1.07 10.78 -1.60
CA VAL A 23 1.14 12.18 -1.14
C VAL A 23 -0.21 12.88 -1.31
N TYR A 24 -0.89 12.70 -2.43
CA TYR A 24 -2.25 13.22 -2.61
C TYR A 24 -3.18 12.70 -1.52
N SER A 25 -3.14 11.40 -1.23
CA SER A 25 -4.03 10.78 -0.23
C SER A 25 -3.72 11.27 1.19
N MET A 26 -2.43 11.39 1.55
CA MET A 26 -1.99 11.96 2.82
C MET A 26 -2.39 13.42 3.00
N MET A 27 -2.49 14.20 1.93
CA MET A 27 -2.87 15.61 2.02
C MET A 27 -4.38 15.79 2.00
N LYS A 28 -5.08 15.01 1.16
CA LYS A 28 -6.52 15.15 0.93
C LYS A 28 -7.35 14.47 2.01
N TYR A 29 -7.01 13.23 2.36
CA TYR A 29 -7.86 12.32 3.15
C TYR A 29 -7.40 12.19 4.60
N GLN A 30 -6.86 13.26 5.18
CA GLN A 30 -6.29 13.25 6.54
C GLN A 30 -7.31 12.92 7.62
N ARG A 31 -8.59 13.29 7.41
CA ARG A 31 -9.66 13.05 8.38
C ARG A 31 -10.19 11.63 8.22
N GLU A 32 -10.32 11.19 6.98
CA GLU A 32 -10.82 9.89 6.55
C GLU A 32 -9.85 8.76 6.94
N LEU A 33 -8.54 9.01 6.90
CA LEU A 33 -7.53 8.08 7.43
C LEU A 33 -7.74 7.79 8.93
N LYS A 34 -8.33 8.71 9.70
CA LYS A 34 -8.64 8.48 11.13
C LYS A 34 -9.90 7.65 11.36
N LEU A 35 -10.68 7.38 10.31
CA LEU A 35 -11.84 6.50 10.37
C LEU A 35 -11.46 5.02 10.25
N ILE A 36 -10.18 4.74 9.96
CA ILE A 36 -9.63 3.39 9.87
C ILE A 36 -8.91 3.12 11.19
N ASP A 37 -9.44 2.19 11.99
CA ASP A 37 -8.78 1.78 13.23
C ASP A 37 -7.52 0.95 12.92
N LYS A 38 -6.70 0.71 13.94
CA LYS A 38 -5.36 0.11 13.78
C LYS A 38 -5.40 -1.36 13.37
N LYS A 39 -6.44 -2.10 13.77
CA LYS A 39 -6.62 -3.49 13.38
C LYS A 39 -6.94 -3.54 11.89
N PHE A 40 -7.96 -2.80 11.46
CA PHE A 40 -8.37 -2.75 10.06
C PHE A 40 -7.28 -2.19 9.14
N GLU A 41 -6.56 -1.15 9.58
CA GLU A 41 -5.39 -0.61 8.87
C GLU A 41 -4.36 -1.72 8.61
N SER A 42 -4.03 -2.51 9.63
CA SER A 42 -3.03 -3.59 9.52
C SER A 42 -3.50 -4.68 8.56
N HIS A 43 -4.79 -5.02 8.54
CA HIS A 43 -5.35 -6.02 7.62
C HIS A 43 -5.27 -5.56 6.16
N ILE A 44 -5.66 -4.31 5.87
CA ILE A 44 -5.50 -3.72 4.54
C ILE A 44 -4.04 -3.75 4.12
N MET A 45 -3.13 -3.37 5.02
CA MET A 45 -1.70 -3.32 4.72
C MET A 45 -1.11 -4.72 4.48
N LEU A 46 -1.56 -5.74 5.21
CA LEU A 46 -1.18 -7.13 5.01
C LEU A 46 -1.71 -7.66 3.67
N ALA A 47 -2.99 -7.42 3.34
CA ALA A 47 -3.58 -7.86 2.08
C ALA A 47 -2.83 -7.31 0.84
N VAL A 48 -2.44 -6.03 0.86
CA VAL A 48 -1.62 -5.45 -0.22
C VAL A 48 -0.19 -6.01 -0.23
N SER A 49 0.41 -6.19 0.96
CA SER A 49 1.79 -6.65 1.08
C SER A 49 1.98 -8.11 0.70
N GLU A 50 0.95 -8.94 0.92
CA GLU A 50 0.89 -10.33 0.48
C GLU A 50 0.95 -10.39 -1.05
N VAL A 51 0.04 -9.69 -1.75
CA VAL A 51 -0.02 -9.64 -3.22
C VAL A 51 1.27 -9.14 -3.85
N ASN A 52 1.88 -8.08 -3.29
CA ASN A 52 3.14 -7.54 -3.79
C ASN A 52 4.38 -8.37 -3.36
N GLY A 53 4.23 -9.27 -2.38
CA GLY A 53 5.32 -10.02 -1.78
C GLY A 53 6.33 -9.17 -0.99
N CYS A 54 5.90 -8.10 -0.31
CA CYS A 54 6.80 -7.26 0.51
C CYS A 54 7.08 -7.89 1.88
N ARG A 55 8.14 -8.71 2.01
CA ARG A 55 8.50 -9.35 3.29
C ARG A 55 8.68 -8.41 4.49
N ILE A 56 9.26 -7.22 4.26
CA ILE A 56 9.54 -6.25 5.33
C ILE A 56 8.22 -5.69 5.84
N CYS A 57 7.36 -5.30 4.92
CA CYS A 57 6.04 -4.75 5.21
C CYS A 57 5.16 -5.81 5.87
N THR A 58 5.13 -7.04 5.34
CA THR A 58 4.42 -8.17 5.96
C THR A 58 4.87 -8.37 7.40
N TYR A 59 6.18 -8.41 7.68
CA TYR A 59 6.68 -8.57 9.05
C TYR A 59 6.22 -7.45 9.99
N VAL A 60 6.38 -6.19 9.57
CA VAL A 60 5.99 -5.02 10.37
C VAL A 60 4.48 -5.01 10.65
N HIS A 61 3.67 -5.23 9.62
CA HIS A 61 2.21 -5.17 9.77
C HIS A 61 1.62 -6.41 10.45
N THR A 62 2.29 -7.55 10.39
CA THR A 62 1.95 -8.70 11.23
C THR A 62 2.12 -8.36 12.71
N GLN A 63 3.21 -7.69 13.09
CA GLN A 63 3.40 -7.27 14.48
C GLN A 63 2.31 -6.28 14.91
N HIS A 64 1.98 -5.31 14.06
CA HIS A 64 0.91 -4.34 14.36
C HIS A 64 -0.48 -5.01 14.45
N ALA A 65 -0.77 -6.00 13.60
CA ALA A 65 -2.02 -6.76 13.65
C ALA A 65 -2.15 -7.50 14.98
N LEU A 66 -1.10 -8.20 15.42
CA LEU A 66 -1.07 -8.92 16.70
C LEU A 66 -1.26 -7.96 17.88
N THR A 67 -0.55 -6.83 17.91
CA THR A 67 -0.70 -5.85 19.01
C THR A 67 -2.03 -5.12 19.00
N SER A 68 -2.75 -5.13 17.87
CA SER A 68 -4.10 -4.57 17.73
C SER A 68 -5.21 -5.59 18.01
N GLY A 69 -4.86 -6.81 18.44
CA GLY A 69 -5.83 -7.84 18.85
C GLY A 69 -6.31 -8.78 17.75
N THR A 70 -5.57 -8.88 16.63
CA THR A 70 -5.85 -9.88 15.58
C THR A 70 -5.48 -11.27 16.08
N SER A 71 -6.36 -12.26 15.85
CA SER A 71 -6.06 -13.65 16.25
C SER A 71 -5.01 -14.27 15.30
N GLU A 72 -4.33 -15.32 15.76
CA GLU A 72 -3.36 -16.04 14.93
C GLU A 72 -4.03 -16.69 13.69
N GLU A 73 -5.27 -17.15 13.84
CA GLU A 73 -6.06 -17.76 12.77
C GLU A 73 -6.43 -16.73 11.69
N GLU A 74 -6.99 -15.59 12.09
CA GLU A 74 -7.32 -14.47 11.20
C GLU A 74 -6.06 -13.97 10.47
N LEU A 75 -4.95 -13.84 11.19
CA LEU A 75 -3.67 -13.45 10.62
C LEU A 75 -3.14 -14.49 9.61
N SER A 76 -3.28 -15.79 9.90
CA SER A 76 -2.85 -16.85 8.98
C SER A 76 -3.60 -16.76 7.65
N HIS A 77 -4.92 -16.55 7.70
CA HIS A 77 -5.74 -16.36 6.50
C HIS A 77 -5.26 -15.16 5.66
N LEU A 78 -5.05 -14.00 6.31
CA LEU A 78 -4.55 -12.80 5.63
C LEU A 78 -3.17 -13.01 4.97
N LEU A 79 -2.27 -13.77 5.60
CA LEU A 79 -0.92 -14.04 5.09
C LEU A 79 -0.88 -15.06 3.94
N ASP A 80 -1.96 -15.84 3.79
CA ASP A 80 -2.18 -16.78 2.70
C ASP A 80 -3.03 -16.15 1.58
N GLY A 81 -3.37 -14.87 1.69
CA GLY A 81 -4.23 -14.16 0.73
C GLY A 81 -5.68 -14.64 0.75
N ASN A 82 -6.06 -15.44 1.73
CA ASN A 82 -7.40 -15.97 1.90
C ASN A 82 -8.25 -15.00 2.74
N ILE A 83 -9.37 -14.58 2.19
CA ILE A 83 -10.33 -13.68 2.83
C ILE A 83 -11.54 -14.40 3.43
N ASP A 84 -11.68 -15.71 3.22
CA ASP A 84 -12.84 -16.50 3.66
C ASP A 84 -12.97 -16.51 5.19
N GLY A 85 -11.86 -16.32 5.92
CA GLY A 85 -11.81 -16.19 7.38
C GLY A 85 -11.71 -14.75 7.88
N ALA A 86 -11.79 -13.75 6.99
CA ALA A 86 -11.76 -12.35 7.41
C ALA A 86 -13.10 -11.92 8.03
N ASP A 87 -13.05 -10.86 8.85
CA ASP A 87 -14.26 -10.19 9.31
C ASP A 87 -15.15 -9.84 8.10
N PRO A 88 -16.43 -10.27 8.08
CA PRO A 88 -17.36 -9.95 7.01
C PRO A 88 -17.49 -8.44 6.76
N GLU A 89 -17.30 -7.61 7.79
CA GLU A 89 -17.30 -6.15 7.65
C GLU A 89 -16.08 -5.64 6.87
N GLU A 90 -14.98 -6.38 6.82
CA GLU A 90 -13.73 -5.97 6.16
C GLU A 90 -13.54 -6.58 4.77
N ALA A 91 -14.20 -7.70 4.48
CA ALA A 91 -13.98 -8.51 3.28
C ALA A 91 -13.99 -7.70 1.96
N ALA A 92 -14.93 -6.77 1.79
CA ALA A 92 -15.00 -5.92 0.60
C ALA A 92 -13.77 -5.01 0.44
N ALA A 93 -13.28 -4.43 1.53
CA ALA A 93 -12.06 -3.62 1.54
C ALA A 93 -10.82 -4.45 1.26
N LEU A 94 -10.72 -5.65 1.82
CA LEU A 94 -9.58 -6.54 1.61
C LEU A 94 -9.50 -7.04 0.17
N LEU A 95 -10.64 -7.42 -0.42
CA LEU A 95 -10.76 -7.74 -1.85
C LEU A 95 -10.33 -6.58 -2.74
N PHE A 96 -10.82 -5.38 -2.44
CA PHE A 96 -10.44 -4.19 -3.18
C PHE A 96 -8.94 -3.88 -3.03
N ALA A 97 -8.37 -4.06 -1.84
CA ALA A 97 -6.96 -3.88 -1.57
C ALA A 97 -6.09 -4.85 -2.38
N GLN A 98 -6.48 -6.13 -2.44
CA GLN A 98 -5.81 -7.13 -3.27
C GLN A 98 -5.90 -6.76 -4.76
N HIS A 99 -7.10 -6.43 -5.25
CA HIS A 99 -7.31 -6.01 -6.63
C HIS A 99 -6.48 -4.77 -7.00
N TYR A 100 -6.40 -3.77 -6.11
CA TYR A 100 -5.59 -2.58 -6.34
C TYR A 100 -4.09 -2.91 -6.47
N ALA A 101 -3.61 -3.83 -5.63
CA ALA A 101 -2.21 -4.27 -5.67
C ALA A 101 -1.90 -5.05 -6.96
N ASP A 102 -2.76 -6.02 -7.30
CA ASP A 102 -2.64 -6.88 -8.49
C ASP A 102 -2.68 -6.07 -9.80
N THR A 103 -3.55 -5.07 -9.86
CA THR A 103 -3.69 -4.18 -11.04
C THR A 103 -2.74 -2.99 -11.04
N SER A 104 -1.59 -3.10 -10.35
CA SER A 104 -0.52 -2.09 -10.37
C SER A 104 -0.97 -0.68 -9.95
N GLY A 105 -1.85 -0.64 -8.96
CA GLY A 105 -2.41 0.58 -8.40
C GLY A 105 -3.48 1.25 -9.25
N SER A 106 -4.06 0.51 -10.20
CA SER A 106 -5.35 0.83 -10.81
C SER A 106 -6.49 0.24 -9.97
N TYR A 107 -7.73 0.49 -10.38
CA TYR A 107 -8.91 -0.24 -9.89
C TYR A 107 -10.09 -0.01 -10.83
N ASP A 108 -11.01 -0.97 -10.89
CA ASP A 108 -12.31 -0.81 -11.54
C ASP A 108 -13.17 0.24 -10.79
N PRO A 109 -13.68 1.29 -11.46
CA PRO A 109 -14.60 2.24 -10.85
C PRO A 109 -15.80 1.57 -10.16
N ALA A 110 -16.33 0.47 -10.71
CA ALA A 110 -17.43 -0.26 -10.10
C ALA A 110 -17.01 -0.97 -8.79
N ALA A 111 -15.75 -1.40 -8.69
CA ALA A 111 -15.22 -1.95 -7.44
C ALA A 111 -15.10 -0.89 -6.35
N PHE A 112 -14.75 0.35 -6.72
CA PHE A 112 -14.71 1.45 -5.77
C PHE A 112 -16.12 1.94 -5.39
N GLU A 113 -17.08 1.94 -6.32
CA GLU A 113 -18.47 2.26 -5.99
C GLU A 113 -19.04 1.29 -4.97
N ARG A 114 -18.77 -0.02 -5.10
CA ARG A 114 -19.14 -1.02 -4.09
C ARG A 114 -18.53 -0.71 -2.72
N LEU A 115 -17.29 -0.21 -2.64
CA LEU A 115 -16.74 0.24 -1.36
C LEU A 115 -17.51 1.43 -0.77
N ILE A 116 -17.95 2.37 -1.62
CA ILE A 116 -18.74 3.51 -1.17
C ILE A 116 -20.10 3.04 -0.65
N GLU A 117 -20.75 2.10 -1.34
CA GLU A 117 -22.01 1.50 -0.90
C GLU A 117 -21.86 0.78 0.45
N THR A 118 -20.77 0.04 0.66
CA THR A 118 -20.53 -0.71 1.90
C THR A 118 -20.11 0.18 3.07
N TYR A 119 -19.19 1.13 2.86
CA TYR A 119 -18.52 1.85 3.94
C TYR A 119 -18.91 3.33 4.05
N GLY A 120 -19.63 3.87 3.06
CA GLY A 120 -19.81 5.30 2.88
C GLY A 120 -18.55 5.96 2.29
N LYS A 121 -18.75 7.12 1.68
CA LYS A 121 -17.73 7.85 0.92
C LYS A 121 -16.47 8.18 1.71
N ASP A 122 -16.62 8.57 2.98
CA ASP A 122 -15.49 9.00 3.81
C ASP A 122 -14.62 7.81 4.21
N LYS A 123 -15.20 6.73 4.73
CA LYS A 123 -14.46 5.52 5.12
C LYS A 123 -13.87 4.81 3.89
N ALA A 124 -14.58 4.76 2.76
CA ALA A 124 -14.04 4.26 1.48
C ALA A 124 -12.82 5.07 1.00
N SER A 125 -12.85 6.40 1.17
CA SER A 125 -11.69 7.26 0.88
C SER A 125 -10.52 7.00 1.82
N GLY A 126 -10.79 6.72 3.10
CA GLY A 126 -9.80 6.28 4.09
C GLY A 126 -9.14 4.96 3.71
N ILE A 127 -9.92 3.95 3.33
CA ILE A 127 -9.44 2.65 2.84
C ILE A 127 -8.51 2.83 1.63
N LEU A 128 -8.95 3.59 0.62
CA LEU A 128 -8.14 3.86 -0.58
C LEU A 128 -6.84 4.62 -0.24
N ALA A 129 -6.89 5.53 0.72
CA ALA A 129 -5.70 6.24 1.19
C ALA A 129 -4.71 5.29 1.88
N THR A 130 -5.19 4.40 2.76
CA THR A 130 -4.39 3.36 3.42
C THR A 130 -3.72 2.43 2.39
N ILE A 131 -4.47 1.97 1.38
CA ILE A 131 -3.93 1.13 0.29
C ILE A 131 -2.79 1.86 -0.46
N ARG A 132 -2.99 3.13 -0.80
CA ARG A 132 -1.97 3.92 -1.51
C ARG A 132 -0.71 4.14 -0.67
N LEU A 133 -0.86 4.31 0.65
CA LEU A 133 0.25 4.43 1.58
C LEU A 133 1.07 3.14 1.64
N ILE A 134 0.42 1.97 1.73
CA ILE A 134 1.15 0.70 1.77
C ILE A 134 1.74 0.32 0.42
N MET A 135 1.14 0.70 -0.71
CA MET A 135 1.78 0.58 -2.03
C MET A 135 3.09 1.35 -2.08
N PHE A 136 3.14 2.56 -1.49
CA PHE A 136 4.38 3.30 -1.34
C PHE A 136 5.37 2.54 -0.45
N GLY A 137 4.95 2.07 0.73
CA GLY A 137 5.79 1.28 1.62
C GLY A 137 6.34 0.00 0.97
N ASN A 138 5.53 -0.72 0.21
CA ASN A 138 5.90 -1.92 -0.54
C ASN A 138 6.96 -1.62 -1.60
N SER A 139 6.77 -0.54 -2.37
CA SER A 139 7.73 -0.15 -3.41
C SER A 139 9.14 0.10 -2.87
N LEU A 140 9.23 0.71 -1.67
CA LEU A 140 10.50 0.94 -0.99
C LEU A 140 11.04 -0.32 -0.31
N GLY A 141 10.18 -1.01 0.45
CA GLY A 141 10.56 -2.17 1.23
C GLY A 141 11.08 -3.33 0.38
N ILE A 142 10.50 -3.54 -0.80
CA ILE A 142 10.97 -4.58 -1.74
C ILE A 142 12.33 -4.19 -2.34
N ASN A 143 12.51 -2.95 -2.80
CA ASN A 143 13.79 -2.50 -3.35
C ASN A 143 14.91 -2.48 -2.30
N GLN A 144 14.61 -2.09 -1.06
CA GLN A 144 15.53 -2.25 0.08
C GLN A 144 15.83 -3.73 0.33
N GLY A 145 14.81 -4.59 0.20
CA GLY A 145 14.97 -6.03 0.28
C GLY A 145 15.98 -6.57 -0.73
N PHE A 146 15.82 -6.25 -2.02
CA PHE A 146 16.74 -6.66 -3.07
C PHE A 146 18.15 -6.10 -2.85
N PHE A 147 18.27 -4.83 -2.45
CA PHE A 147 19.54 -4.20 -2.15
C PHE A 147 20.29 -4.92 -1.03
N THR A 148 19.60 -5.21 0.09
CA THR A 148 20.20 -5.93 1.23
C THR A 148 20.57 -7.38 0.90
N ASP A 149 19.82 -8.04 0.02
CA ASP A 149 20.10 -9.42 -0.39
C ASP A 149 21.36 -9.53 -1.25
N ARG A 150 21.77 -8.47 -1.96
CA ARG A 150 23.05 -8.42 -2.68
C ARG A 150 24.24 -8.63 -1.74
N PHE A 151 24.23 -7.99 -0.58
CA PHE A 151 25.30 -8.13 0.43
C PHE A 151 25.30 -9.50 1.11
N LYS A 152 24.19 -10.25 1.01
CA LYS A 152 24.05 -11.62 1.52
C LYS A 152 24.35 -12.68 0.46
N GLY A 153 24.79 -12.28 -0.74
CA GLY A 153 25.01 -13.21 -1.86
C GLY A 153 23.73 -13.79 -2.46
N LYS A 154 22.55 -13.27 -2.11
CA LYS A 154 21.23 -13.74 -2.55
C LYS A 154 20.60 -12.80 -3.57
N ARG A 155 21.40 -12.31 -4.51
CA ARG A 155 20.97 -11.34 -5.54
C ARG A 155 19.77 -11.88 -6.31
N ASN A 156 18.68 -11.12 -6.36
CA ASN A 156 17.59 -11.38 -7.29
C ASN A 156 18.07 -11.00 -8.73
N PRO A 157 18.07 -11.93 -9.70
CA PRO A 157 18.56 -11.69 -11.05
C PRO A 157 17.71 -10.71 -11.85
N ASP A 158 16.43 -10.59 -11.52
CA ASP A 158 15.47 -9.77 -12.24
C ASP A 158 15.51 -8.30 -11.80
N SER A 159 16.12 -8.02 -10.65
CA SER A 159 16.34 -6.66 -10.13
C SER A 159 17.74 -6.12 -10.45
N ARG A 160 17.81 -4.80 -10.68
CA ARG A 160 19.06 -4.07 -10.99
C ARG A 160 19.43 -3.12 -9.86
N LEU A 161 20.73 -3.07 -9.52
CA LEU A 161 21.25 -2.25 -8.41
C LEU A 161 20.87 -0.77 -8.54
N TRP A 162 20.97 -0.22 -9.76
CA TRP A 162 20.61 1.18 -9.99
C TRP A 162 19.11 1.43 -9.76
N ASN A 163 18.22 0.49 -10.10
CA ASN A 163 16.79 0.64 -9.87
C ASN A 163 16.49 0.65 -8.37
N GLU A 164 17.10 -0.28 -7.63
CA GLU A 164 16.96 -0.36 -6.17
C GLU A 164 17.36 0.95 -5.49
N ILE A 165 18.53 1.49 -5.86
CA ILE A 165 19.03 2.75 -5.31
C ILE A 165 18.12 3.92 -5.71
N LEU A 166 17.73 4.02 -7.00
CA LEU A 166 16.89 5.12 -7.46
C LEU A 166 15.51 5.10 -6.78
N VAL A 167 14.87 3.93 -6.65
CA VAL A 167 13.58 3.81 -5.96
C VAL A 167 13.70 4.23 -4.50
N MET A 168 14.78 3.83 -3.81
CA MET A 168 15.00 4.24 -2.41
C MET A 168 15.28 5.74 -2.24
N LEU A 169 15.95 6.39 -3.21
CA LEU A 169 16.35 7.80 -3.11
C LEU A 169 15.32 8.77 -3.71
N CYS A 170 14.52 8.33 -4.68
CA CYS A 170 13.55 9.19 -5.35
C CYS A 170 12.52 9.88 -4.43
N PRO A 171 12.10 9.33 -3.26
CA PRO A 171 11.17 10.04 -2.39
C PRO A 171 11.71 11.38 -1.89
N LEU A 172 13.02 11.55 -1.76
CA LEU A 172 13.66 12.81 -1.33
C LEU A 172 13.32 13.97 -2.28
N VAL A 173 13.12 13.67 -3.56
CA VAL A 173 12.79 14.67 -4.60
C VAL A 173 11.30 14.65 -4.91
N LEU A 174 10.71 13.46 -5.05
CA LEU A 174 9.34 13.31 -5.52
C LEU A 174 8.30 13.66 -4.46
N ILE A 175 8.56 13.46 -3.16
CA ILE A 175 7.60 13.85 -2.11
C ILE A 175 7.42 15.38 -2.07
N PRO A 176 8.50 16.21 -1.96
CA PRO A 176 8.34 17.67 -2.00
C PRO A 176 7.68 18.15 -3.28
N ALA A 177 8.08 17.63 -4.44
CA ALA A 177 7.50 18.01 -5.73
C ALA A 177 5.99 17.67 -5.82
N ALA A 178 5.61 16.46 -5.40
CA ALA A 178 4.21 16.04 -5.38
C ALA A 178 3.38 16.86 -4.37
N ALA A 179 3.96 17.22 -3.22
CA ALA A 179 3.31 18.06 -2.22
C ALA A 179 3.04 19.47 -2.76
N ILE A 180 4.05 20.13 -3.35
CA ILE A 180 3.93 21.45 -3.98
C ILE A 180 2.83 21.44 -5.05
N ARG A 181 2.87 20.46 -5.96
CA ARG A 181 1.85 20.32 -7.01
C ARG A 181 0.43 20.15 -6.44
N ASN A 182 0.27 19.39 -5.35
CA ASN A 182 -1.02 19.20 -4.70
C ASN A 182 -1.51 20.47 -3.97
N LEU A 183 -0.62 21.30 -3.42
CA LEU A 183 -0.99 22.61 -2.87
C LEU A 183 -1.58 23.52 -3.95
N PHE A 184 -1.00 23.52 -5.15
CA PHE A 184 -1.55 24.27 -6.29
C PHE A 184 -2.91 23.73 -6.75
N ARG A 185 -3.06 22.40 -6.85
CA ARG A 185 -4.36 21.77 -7.19
C ARG A 185 -5.49 22.16 -6.22
N ARG A 186 -5.20 22.22 -4.91
CA ARG A 186 -6.17 22.65 -3.89
C ARG A 186 -6.56 24.12 -4.05
N LYS A 187 -5.61 25.02 -4.30
CA LYS A 187 -5.89 26.46 -4.50
C LYS A 187 -6.81 26.70 -5.69
N THR A 188 -6.61 26.01 -6.80
CA THR A 188 -7.46 26.16 -7.99
C THR A 188 -8.90 25.69 -7.74
N GLN A 189 -9.12 24.65 -6.93
CA GLN A 189 -10.47 24.18 -6.60
C GLN A 189 -11.23 25.12 -5.65
N LEU A 190 -10.52 25.83 -4.77
CA LEU A 190 -11.12 26.82 -3.85
C LEU A 190 -11.43 28.17 -4.52
N GLN A 191 -10.85 28.47 -5.68
CA GLN A 191 -11.10 29.71 -6.44
C GLN A 191 -12.28 29.60 -7.42
N VAL A 192 -12.84 28.41 -7.59
CA VAL A 192 -13.94 28.10 -8.53
C VAL A 192 -15.25 27.81 -7.78
N GLN A 193 -15.25 27.89 -6.45
CA GLN A 193 -16.43 27.88 -5.59
C GLN A 193 -16.72 29.30 -5.09
#